data_AF-A0A2S7V9N3-F1
#
_entry.id   AF-A0A2S7V9N3-F1
#
_cell.length_a   1.000
_cell.length_b   1.000
_cell.length_c   1.000
_cell.angle_alpha   90.00
_cell.angle_beta   90.00
_cell.angle_gamma   90.00
#
_symmetry.space_group_name_H-M   'P 1'
#
loop_
_entity.id
_entity.type
_entity.pdbx_description
1 polymer ?
#
loop_
_entity_poly.entity_id
_entity_poly.type
_entity_poly.pdbx_seq_one_letter_code
_entity_poly.pdbx_strand_id
1 'polypeptide(L)'
;MSVSLSGNQLQDKVTLICNDLYAKGQKVSVRIVLSMLPDVSSTSTVHKYYKAWKDELEANQKSLLEKMGFSEEFTRVFMAEITRHATEAERRYREIAEDAKEQSLLAIDDLERAEDRLYKQTALLEQREKQIKEVEAELAQADKSQQAITQELRQQIENLTEQLGESTASNERLRTELAKNELLLESNKELVASTKTQNIELNDQIKQLNVEVVELSKNITRLESSQESKQELIEELKASKLSTQEQNQQLDKDLREAQQERNTLQASLSDAKASLSTNTQRLEQAQSEVVELKTNVKQYIETLRHYEGLLSKESNSAD
;
A
#
# COMPACT_ATOMS: atom_id res chain seq x y z
N MET A 1 17.56 -117.77 -62.90
CA MET A 1 17.01 -119.14 -62.95
C MET A 1 15.66 -119.09 -63.62
N SER A 2 15.60 -119.46 -64.89
CA SER A 2 14.38 -119.47 -65.71
C SER A 2 13.56 -120.71 -65.38
N VAL A 3 12.54 -120.54 -64.53
CA VAL A 3 11.55 -121.60 -64.29
C VAL A 3 10.57 -121.55 -65.46
N SER A 4 10.75 -122.43 -66.44
CA SER A 4 9.74 -122.68 -67.48
C SER A 4 8.48 -123.23 -66.80
N LEU A 5 7.50 -122.36 -66.55
CA LEU A 5 6.16 -122.76 -66.12
C LEU A 5 5.59 -123.76 -67.13
N SER A 6 5.24 -124.96 -66.67
CA SER A 6 4.59 -125.98 -67.49
C SER A 6 3.31 -125.41 -68.11
N GLY A 7 2.98 -125.79 -69.34
CA GLY A 7 1.89 -125.18 -70.13
C GLY A 7 0.52 -125.08 -69.41
N ASN A 8 0.22 -125.98 -68.46
CA ASN A 8 -1.00 -125.93 -67.65
C ASN A 8 -0.92 -124.92 -66.49
N GLN A 9 0.24 -124.77 -65.84
CA GLN A 9 0.44 -123.81 -64.75
C GLN A 9 0.37 -122.35 -65.23
N LEU A 10 0.78 -122.11 -66.48
CA LEU A 10 0.66 -120.79 -67.10
C LEU A 10 -0.79 -120.48 -67.50
N GLN A 11 -1.55 -121.47 -67.97
CA GLN A 11 -2.98 -121.34 -68.23
C GLN A 11 -3.76 -120.97 -66.97
N ASP A 12 -3.54 -121.68 -65.87
CA ASP A 12 -4.22 -121.42 -64.59
C ASP A 12 -3.93 -120.01 -64.05
N LYS A 13 -2.67 -119.55 -64.15
CA LYS A 13 -2.30 -118.18 -63.75
C LYS A 13 -2.95 -117.13 -64.64
N VAL A 14 -2.96 -117.32 -65.96
CA VAL A 14 -3.64 -116.40 -66.88
C VAL A 14 -5.14 -116.37 -66.59
N THR A 15 -5.78 -117.52 -66.39
CA THR A 15 -7.20 -117.63 -66.02
C THR A 15 -7.51 -116.95 -64.69
N LEU A 16 -6.66 -117.11 -63.66
CA LEU A 16 -6.83 -116.44 -62.36
C LEU A 16 -6.73 -114.92 -62.48
N ILE A 17 -5.75 -114.40 -63.21
CA ILE A 17 -5.60 -112.96 -63.45
C ILE A 17 -6.81 -112.43 -64.25
N CYS A 18 -7.26 -113.17 -65.26
CA CYS A 18 -8.41 -112.77 -66.05
C CYS A 18 -9.70 -112.76 -65.21
N ASN A 19 -9.90 -113.77 -64.35
CA ASN A 19 -11.04 -113.83 -63.43
C ASN A 19 -11.02 -112.71 -62.38
N ASP A 20 -9.85 -112.38 -61.82
CA ASP A 20 -9.70 -111.29 -60.84
C ASP A 20 -9.98 -109.90 -61.48
N LEU A 21 -9.45 -109.67 -62.68
CA LEU A 21 -9.73 -108.44 -63.45
C LEU A 21 -11.21 -108.34 -63.82
N TYR A 22 -11.82 -109.46 -64.23
CA TYR A 22 -13.24 -109.52 -64.55
C TYR A 22 -14.13 -109.28 -63.32
N ALA A 23 -13.80 -109.87 -62.16
CA ALA A 23 -14.54 -109.69 -60.91
C ALA A 23 -14.47 -108.24 -60.38
N LYS A 24 -13.38 -107.52 -60.64
CA LYS A 24 -13.21 -106.10 -60.31
C LYS A 24 -13.86 -105.15 -61.32
N GLY A 25 -14.54 -105.67 -62.35
CA GLY A 25 -15.18 -104.88 -63.41
C GLY A 25 -14.18 -104.14 -64.31
N GLN A 26 -12.89 -104.53 -64.30
CA GLN A 26 -11.86 -103.92 -65.11
C GLN A 26 -11.80 -104.59 -66.49
N LYS A 27 -11.48 -103.80 -67.54
CA LYS A 27 -11.39 -104.32 -68.91
C LYS A 27 -10.23 -105.30 -69.05
N VAL A 28 -10.52 -106.60 -69.11
CA VAL A 28 -9.50 -107.64 -69.31
C VAL A 28 -8.96 -107.58 -70.74
N SER A 29 -7.68 -107.21 -70.90
CA SER A 29 -7.00 -107.18 -72.20
C SER A 29 -5.66 -107.91 -72.13
N VAL A 30 -5.21 -108.47 -73.26
CA VAL A 30 -3.93 -109.19 -73.35
C VAL A 30 -2.76 -108.35 -72.86
N ARG A 31 -2.79 -107.02 -73.09
CA ARG A 31 -1.75 -106.08 -72.62
C ARG A 31 -1.74 -105.94 -71.09
N ILE A 32 -2.90 -105.88 -70.45
CA ILE A 32 -3.01 -105.79 -68.99
C ILE A 32 -2.57 -107.10 -68.34
N VAL A 33 -3.02 -108.24 -68.89
CA VAL A 33 -2.63 -109.57 -68.41
C VAL A 33 -1.12 -109.80 -68.56
N LEU A 34 -0.52 -109.36 -69.66
CA LEU A 34 0.93 -109.41 -69.88
C LEU A 34 1.68 -108.52 -68.88
N SER A 35 1.16 -107.34 -68.53
CA SER A 35 1.77 -106.45 -67.53
C SER A 35 1.78 -107.03 -66.10
N MET A 36 0.88 -107.98 -65.82
CA MET A 36 0.79 -108.68 -64.53
C MET A 36 1.58 -110.02 -64.52
N LEU A 37 2.25 -110.37 -65.62
CA LEU A 37 3.06 -111.59 -65.78
C LEU A 37 4.49 -111.24 -66.22
N PRO A 38 5.38 -110.85 -65.29
CA PRO A 38 6.75 -110.45 -65.62
C PRO A 38 7.62 -111.59 -66.18
N ASP A 39 7.22 -112.85 -65.98
CA ASP A 39 8.00 -114.03 -66.37
C ASP A 39 7.73 -114.52 -67.82
N VAL A 40 6.80 -113.88 -68.54
CA VAL A 40 6.41 -114.28 -69.91
C VAL A 40 6.44 -113.08 -70.84
N SER A 41 7.39 -113.05 -71.77
CA SER A 41 7.54 -111.96 -72.75
C SER A 41 6.74 -112.16 -74.04
N SER A 42 6.21 -113.36 -74.28
CA SER A 42 5.52 -113.71 -75.52
C SER A 42 4.05 -113.34 -75.49
N THR A 43 3.69 -112.26 -76.20
CA THR A 43 2.29 -111.82 -76.37
C THR A 43 1.42 -112.90 -77.02
N SER A 44 1.97 -113.71 -77.93
CA SER A 44 1.23 -114.79 -78.60
C SER A 44 0.89 -115.94 -77.66
N THR A 45 1.77 -116.24 -76.69
CA THR A 45 1.53 -117.25 -75.65
C THR A 45 0.41 -116.80 -74.71
N VAL A 46 0.44 -115.55 -74.23
CA VAL A 46 -0.64 -115.00 -73.39
C VAL A 46 -1.94 -114.89 -74.17
N HIS A 47 -1.90 -114.49 -75.45
CA HIS A 47 -3.09 -114.43 -76.30
C HIS A 47 -3.74 -115.82 -76.48
N LYS A 48 -2.96 -116.89 -76.60
CA LYS A 48 -3.50 -118.26 -76.69
C LYS A 48 -4.31 -118.64 -75.45
N TYR A 49 -3.76 -118.40 -74.26
CA TYR A 49 -4.45 -118.72 -72.99
C TYR A 49 -5.58 -117.75 -72.66
N TYR A 50 -5.41 -116.46 -72.94
CA TYR A 50 -6.48 -115.46 -72.84
C TYR A 50 -7.64 -115.80 -73.78
N LYS A 51 -7.35 -116.26 -75.00
CA LYS A 51 -8.37 -116.72 -75.94
C LYS A 51 -9.08 -117.97 -75.42
N ALA A 52 -8.35 -118.96 -74.91
CA ALA A 52 -8.96 -120.15 -74.30
C ALA A 52 -9.88 -119.78 -73.11
N TRP A 53 -9.42 -118.89 -72.22
CA TRP A 53 -10.24 -118.37 -71.12
C TRP A 53 -11.46 -117.58 -71.61
N LYS A 54 -11.30 -116.76 -72.65
CA LYS A 54 -12.40 -116.00 -73.25
C LYS A 54 -13.42 -116.92 -73.90
N ASP A 55 -12.97 -117.94 -74.63
CA ASP A 55 -13.82 -118.95 -75.26
C ASP A 55 -14.55 -119.77 -74.18
N GLU A 56 -13.89 -120.12 -73.06
CA GLU A 56 -14.51 -120.76 -71.89
C GLU A 56 -15.53 -119.86 -71.18
N LEU A 57 -15.25 -118.56 -71.06
CA LEU A 57 -16.16 -117.60 -70.47
C LEU A 57 -17.40 -117.40 -71.36
N GLU A 58 -17.22 -117.28 -72.68
CA GLU A 58 -18.32 -117.21 -73.64
C GLU A 58 -19.14 -118.51 -73.66
N ALA A 59 -18.49 -119.67 -73.57
CA ALA A 59 -19.17 -120.96 -73.45
C ALA A 59 -19.94 -121.10 -72.12
N ASN A 60 -19.37 -120.65 -71.01
CA ASN A 60 -20.04 -120.64 -69.71
C ASN A 60 -21.20 -119.66 -69.69
N GLN A 61 -21.07 -118.47 -70.29
CA GLN A 61 -22.17 -117.54 -70.47
C GLN A 61 -23.26 -118.17 -71.33
N LYS A 62 -22.92 -118.73 -72.49
CA LYS A 62 -23.89 -119.40 -73.38
C LYS A 62 -24.62 -120.56 -72.69
N SER A 63 -23.90 -121.38 -71.94
CA SER A 63 -24.46 -122.47 -71.12
C SER A 63 -25.35 -121.95 -69.99
N LEU A 64 -24.96 -120.88 -69.29
CA LEU A 64 -25.79 -120.26 -68.26
C LEU A 64 -27.10 -119.71 -68.86
N LEU A 65 -27.00 -119.10 -70.05
CA LEU A 65 -28.12 -118.48 -70.75
C LEU A 65 -29.11 -119.53 -71.27
N GLU A 66 -28.63 -120.64 -71.82
CA GLU A 66 -29.44 -121.82 -72.15
C GLU A 66 -30.11 -122.41 -70.90
N LYS A 67 -29.37 -122.51 -69.80
CA LYS A 67 -29.87 -123.10 -68.53
C LYS A 67 -30.91 -122.23 -67.82
N MET A 68 -30.90 -120.93 -68.06
CA MET A 68 -31.92 -119.99 -67.57
C MET A 68 -33.18 -119.97 -68.44
N GLY A 69 -33.22 -120.71 -69.56
CA GLY A 69 -34.41 -120.89 -70.40
C GLY A 69 -34.83 -119.64 -71.18
N PHE A 70 -33.97 -118.62 -71.25
CA PHE A 70 -34.27 -117.40 -71.99
C PHE A 70 -33.97 -117.59 -73.49
N SER A 71 -34.80 -116.98 -74.34
CA SER A 71 -34.52 -116.89 -75.78
C SER A 71 -33.15 -116.22 -76.01
N GLU A 72 -32.38 -116.73 -76.97
CA GLU A 72 -31.11 -116.14 -77.40
C GLU A 72 -31.29 -114.67 -77.81
N GLU A 73 -32.45 -114.34 -78.39
CA GLU A 73 -32.85 -112.98 -78.74
C GLU A 73 -33.04 -112.09 -77.51
N PHE A 74 -33.73 -112.61 -76.48
CA PHE A 74 -33.97 -111.90 -75.21
C PHE A 74 -32.66 -111.61 -74.49
N THR A 75 -31.78 -112.60 -74.43
CA THR A 75 -30.47 -112.47 -73.81
C THR A 75 -29.59 -111.42 -74.49
N ARG A 76 -29.57 -111.41 -75.83
CA ARG A 76 -28.80 -110.42 -76.60
C ARG A 76 -29.32 -109.01 -76.35
N VAL A 77 -30.65 -108.82 -76.33
CA VAL A 77 -31.28 -107.53 -76.03
C VAL A 77 -31.01 -107.12 -74.58
N PHE A 78 -31.09 -108.05 -73.62
CA PHE A 78 -30.84 -107.78 -72.21
C PHE A 78 -29.38 -107.38 -71.93
N MET A 79 -28.39 -108.07 -72.53
CA MET A 79 -26.97 -107.70 -72.39
C MET A 79 -26.66 -106.38 -73.09
N ALA A 80 -27.30 -106.10 -74.23
CA ALA A 80 -27.21 -104.81 -74.89
C ALA A 80 -27.80 -103.69 -74.00
N GLU A 81 -28.91 -103.95 -73.32
CA GLU A 81 -29.54 -102.99 -72.39
C GLU A 81 -28.70 -102.79 -71.12
N ILE A 82 -28.09 -103.84 -70.55
CA ILE A 82 -27.12 -103.72 -69.44
C ILE A 82 -25.94 -102.85 -69.86
N THR A 83 -25.38 -103.10 -71.04
CA THR A 83 -24.25 -102.32 -71.56
C THR A 83 -24.67 -100.87 -71.77
N ARG A 84 -25.86 -100.64 -72.34
CA ARG A 84 -26.44 -99.30 -72.49
C ARG A 84 -26.55 -98.59 -71.15
N HIS A 85 -27.16 -99.21 -70.15
CA HIS A 85 -27.29 -98.66 -68.80
C HIS A 85 -25.95 -98.43 -68.11
N ALA A 86 -24.97 -99.32 -68.28
CA ALA A 86 -23.62 -99.13 -67.75
C ALA A 86 -22.94 -97.91 -68.37
N THR A 87 -23.03 -97.74 -69.69
CA THR A 87 -22.48 -96.56 -70.38
C THR A 87 -23.22 -95.26 -70.02
N GLU A 88 -24.54 -95.33 -69.85
CA GLU A 88 -25.35 -94.18 -69.43
C GLU A 88 -25.06 -93.79 -67.98
N ALA A 89 -24.91 -94.77 -67.07
CA ALA A 89 -24.51 -94.53 -65.69
C ALA A 89 -23.09 -93.94 -65.62
N GLU A 90 -22.13 -94.48 -66.36
CA GLU A 90 -20.77 -93.94 -66.44
C GLU A 90 -20.78 -92.50 -66.94
N ARG A 91 -21.58 -92.20 -67.97
CA ARG A 91 -21.75 -90.84 -68.47
C ARG A 91 -22.35 -89.91 -67.42
N ARG A 92 -23.43 -90.30 -66.75
CA ARG A 92 -24.07 -89.50 -65.70
C ARG A 92 -23.11 -89.25 -64.53
N TYR A 93 -22.37 -90.27 -64.09
CA TYR A 93 -21.39 -90.09 -63.02
C TYR A 93 -20.22 -89.20 -63.45
N ARG A 94 -19.79 -89.27 -64.72
CA ARG A 94 -18.79 -88.35 -65.26
C ARG A 94 -19.30 -86.92 -65.27
N GLU A 95 -20.52 -86.69 -65.77
CA GLU A 95 -21.15 -85.36 -65.78
C GLU A 95 -21.29 -84.81 -64.35
N ILE A 96 -21.78 -85.60 -63.39
CA ILE A 96 -21.88 -85.21 -61.97
C ILE A 96 -20.50 -84.89 -61.37
N ALA A 97 -19.46 -85.67 -61.71
CA ALA A 97 -18.11 -85.43 -61.23
C ALA A 97 -17.49 -84.15 -61.84
N GLU A 98 -17.78 -83.87 -63.11
CA GLU A 98 -17.37 -82.64 -63.78
C GLU A 98 -18.10 -81.41 -63.19
N ASP A 99 -19.41 -81.49 -63.00
CA ASP A 99 -20.21 -80.44 -62.36
C ASP A 99 -19.74 -80.16 -60.93
N ALA A 100 -19.50 -81.20 -60.13
CA ALA A 100 -18.99 -81.06 -58.77
C ALA A 100 -17.59 -80.44 -58.74
N LYS A 101 -16.74 -80.76 -59.73
CA LYS A 101 -15.42 -80.16 -59.88
C LYS A 101 -15.53 -78.68 -60.27
N GLU A 102 -16.42 -78.33 -61.19
CA GLU A 102 -16.66 -76.94 -61.58
C GLU A 102 -17.20 -76.12 -60.40
N GLN A 103 -18.19 -76.64 -59.67
CA GLN A 103 -18.71 -76.01 -58.45
C GLN A 103 -17.64 -75.81 -57.38
N SER A 104 -16.75 -76.79 -57.21
CA SER A 104 -15.62 -76.68 -56.29
C SER A 104 -14.66 -75.56 -56.71
N LEU A 105 -14.34 -75.45 -58.01
CA LEU A 105 -13.49 -74.38 -58.53
C LEU A 105 -14.13 -73.00 -58.34
N LEU A 106 -15.43 -72.86 -58.59
CA LEU A 106 -16.18 -71.62 -58.35
C LEU A 106 -16.18 -71.24 -56.87
N ALA A 107 -16.39 -72.21 -55.97
CA ALA A 107 -16.36 -71.98 -54.53
C ALA A 107 -14.96 -71.55 -54.05
N ILE A 108 -13.89 -72.10 -54.64
CA ILE A 108 -12.51 -71.68 -54.34
C ILE A 108 -12.27 -70.23 -54.77
N ASP A 109 -12.65 -69.83 -56.00
CA ASP A 109 -12.52 -68.44 -56.47
C ASP A 109 -13.33 -67.47 -55.60
N ASP A 110 -14.54 -67.85 -55.19
CA ASP A 110 -15.37 -67.03 -54.29
C ASP A 110 -14.74 -66.88 -52.88
N LEU A 111 -14.12 -67.95 -52.37
CA LEU A 111 -13.37 -67.91 -51.10
C LEU A 111 -12.12 -67.04 -51.21
N GLU A 112 -11.33 -67.17 -52.27
CA GLU A 112 -10.15 -66.33 -52.52
C GLU A 112 -10.53 -64.84 -52.58
N ARG A 113 -11.63 -64.50 -53.28
CA ARG A 113 -12.16 -63.12 -53.31
C ARG A 113 -12.64 -62.65 -51.94
N ALA A 114 -13.18 -63.53 -51.11
CA ALA A 114 -13.60 -63.20 -49.76
C ALA A 114 -12.40 -62.96 -48.84
N GLU A 115 -11.36 -63.79 -48.93
CA GLU A 115 -10.09 -63.61 -48.21
C GLU A 115 -9.41 -62.29 -48.59
N ASP A 116 -9.32 -61.97 -49.88
CA ASP A 116 -8.78 -60.70 -50.37
C ASP A 116 -9.55 -59.48 -49.83
N ARG A 117 -10.87 -59.57 -49.75
CA ARG A 117 -11.71 -58.52 -49.14
C ARG A 117 -11.44 -58.41 -47.65
N LEU A 118 -11.32 -59.52 -46.94
CA LEU A 118 -11.02 -59.55 -45.52
C LEU A 118 -9.66 -58.92 -45.24
N TYR A 119 -8.61 -59.30 -45.97
CA TYR A 119 -7.27 -58.73 -45.82
C TYR A 119 -7.26 -57.21 -46.00
N LYS A 120 -7.97 -56.69 -47.03
CA LYS A 120 -8.10 -55.25 -47.26
C LYS A 120 -8.84 -54.55 -46.13
N GLN A 121 -9.90 -55.17 -45.59
CA GLN A 121 -10.64 -54.62 -44.45
C GLN A 121 -9.82 -54.61 -43.16
N THR A 122 -9.09 -55.70 -42.88
CA THR A 122 -8.20 -55.78 -41.71
C THR A 122 -7.10 -54.73 -41.77
N ALA A 123 -6.45 -54.57 -42.93
CA ALA A 123 -5.44 -53.51 -43.10
C ALA A 123 -6.01 -52.10 -42.90
N LEU A 124 -7.24 -51.85 -43.36
CA LEU A 124 -7.92 -50.57 -43.13
C LEU A 124 -8.26 -50.38 -41.65
N LEU A 125 -8.72 -51.41 -40.95
CA LEU A 125 -9.00 -51.36 -39.52
C LEU A 125 -7.74 -51.06 -38.71
N GLU A 126 -6.64 -51.75 -38.99
CA GLU A 126 -5.34 -51.50 -38.34
C GLU A 126 -4.86 -50.06 -38.57
N GLN A 127 -5.02 -49.53 -39.79
CA GLN A 127 -4.69 -48.14 -40.08
C GLN A 127 -5.56 -47.17 -39.27
N ARG A 128 -6.87 -47.43 -39.16
CA ARG A 128 -7.80 -46.60 -38.38
C ARG A 128 -7.51 -46.66 -36.89
N GLU A 129 -7.20 -47.82 -36.34
CA GLU A 129 -6.78 -47.96 -34.95
C GLU A 129 -5.51 -47.17 -34.65
N LYS A 130 -4.55 -47.18 -35.57
CA LYS A 130 -3.34 -46.37 -35.44
C LYS A 130 -3.67 -44.87 -35.40
N GLN A 131 -4.52 -44.40 -36.31
CA GLN A 131 -4.96 -43.00 -36.34
C GLN A 131 -5.73 -42.61 -35.07
N ILE A 132 -6.60 -43.49 -34.56
CA ILE A 132 -7.33 -43.26 -33.30
C ILE A 132 -6.34 -43.07 -32.15
N LYS A 133 -5.33 -43.95 -32.01
CA LYS A 133 -4.30 -43.84 -30.97
C LYS A 133 -3.48 -42.57 -31.07
N GLU A 134 -3.13 -42.15 -32.29
CA GLU A 134 -2.42 -40.89 -32.53
C GLU A 134 -3.26 -39.68 -32.08
N VAL A 135 -4.52 -39.62 -32.49
CA VAL A 135 -5.44 -38.54 -32.09
C VAL A 135 -5.72 -38.54 -30.60
N GLU A 136 -5.89 -39.70 -29.96
CA GLU A 136 -6.06 -39.81 -28.50
C GLU A 136 -4.83 -39.29 -27.74
N ALA A 137 -3.62 -39.56 -28.26
CA ALA A 137 -2.38 -39.05 -27.67
C ALA A 137 -2.25 -37.52 -27.84
N GLU A 138 -2.59 -36.99 -29.02
CA GLU A 138 -2.63 -35.54 -29.27
C GLU A 138 -3.65 -34.84 -28.37
N LEU A 139 -4.85 -35.41 -28.23
CA LEU A 139 -5.90 -34.90 -27.35
C LEU A 139 -5.42 -34.87 -25.89
N ALA A 140 -4.85 -35.96 -25.40
CA ALA A 140 -4.34 -36.03 -24.03
C ALA A 140 -3.20 -35.02 -23.77
N GLN A 141 -2.37 -34.74 -24.77
CA GLN A 141 -1.31 -33.73 -24.67
C GLN A 141 -1.87 -32.30 -24.70
N ALA A 142 -2.88 -32.06 -25.55
CA ALA A 142 -3.59 -30.77 -25.61
C ALA A 142 -4.34 -30.48 -24.29
N ASP A 143 -5.00 -31.48 -23.71
CA ASP A 143 -5.69 -31.33 -22.42
C ASP A 143 -4.71 -30.98 -21.30
N LYS A 144 -3.55 -31.64 -21.25
CA LYS A 144 -2.50 -31.33 -20.26
C LYS A 144 -1.96 -29.92 -20.43
N SER A 145 -1.68 -29.49 -21.66
CA SER A 145 -1.18 -28.14 -21.91
C SER A 145 -2.23 -27.07 -21.58
N GLN A 146 -3.50 -27.31 -21.93
CA GLN A 146 -4.61 -26.43 -21.57
C GLN A 146 -4.79 -26.33 -20.06
N GLN A 147 -4.70 -27.45 -19.32
CA GLN A 147 -4.76 -27.46 -17.86
C GLN A 147 -3.62 -26.64 -17.24
N ALA A 148 -2.39 -26.80 -17.74
CA ALA A 148 -1.24 -26.04 -17.27
C ALA A 148 -1.42 -24.53 -17.50
N ILE A 149 -1.83 -24.13 -18.71
CA ILE A 149 -2.12 -22.72 -19.05
C ILE A 149 -3.24 -22.17 -18.16
N THR A 150 -4.30 -22.95 -17.92
CA THR A 150 -5.42 -22.54 -17.07
C THR A 150 -4.98 -22.33 -15.62
N GLN A 151 -4.11 -23.20 -15.09
CA GLN A 151 -3.56 -23.04 -13.74
C GLN A 151 -2.67 -21.79 -13.65
N GLU A 152 -1.81 -21.57 -14.64
CA GLU A 152 -0.95 -20.38 -14.69
C GLU A 152 -1.77 -19.09 -14.74
N LEU A 153 -2.79 -19.03 -15.60
CA LEU A 153 -3.68 -17.86 -15.69
C LEU A 153 -4.44 -17.62 -14.39
N ARG A 154 -4.88 -18.69 -13.69
CA ARG A 154 -5.51 -18.54 -12.37
C ARG A 154 -4.56 -17.97 -11.33
N GLN A 155 -3.31 -18.42 -11.30
CA GLN A 155 -2.29 -17.88 -10.40
C GLN A 155 -1.98 -16.41 -10.70
N GLN A 156 -1.90 -16.05 -11.98
CA GLN A 156 -1.69 -14.65 -12.38
C GLN A 156 -2.86 -13.76 -11.95
N ILE A 157 -4.10 -14.22 -12.11
CA ILE A 157 -5.30 -13.49 -11.64
C ILE A 157 -5.28 -13.32 -10.12
N GLU A 158 -4.93 -14.36 -9.37
CA GLU A 158 -4.83 -14.30 -7.90
C GLU A 158 -3.78 -13.28 -7.46
N ASN A 159 -2.56 -13.35 -8.02
CA ASN A 159 -1.48 -12.42 -7.71
C ASN A 159 -1.85 -10.96 -8.05
N LEU A 160 -2.48 -10.72 -9.20
CA LEU A 160 -2.93 -9.37 -9.59
C LEU A 160 -4.05 -8.87 -8.68
N THR A 161 -4.93 -9.75 -8.21
CA THR A 161 -6.01 -9.41 -7.28
C THR A 161 -5.44 -9.02 -5.91
N GLU A 162 -4.43 -9.75 -5.43
CA GLU A 162 -3.72 -9.43 -4.18
C GLU A 162 -3.00 -8.08 -4.28
N GLN A 163 -2.24 -7.83 -5.36
CA GLN A 163 -1.57 -6.56 -5.60
C GLN A 163 -2.56 -5.38 -5.68
N LEU A 164 -3.72 -5.57 -6.32
CA LEU A 164 -4.78 -4.57 -6.36
C LEU A 164 -5.32 -4.28 -4.95
N GLY A 165 -5.51 -5.32 -4.13
CA GLY A 165 -5.92 -5.20 -2.74
C GLY A 165 -4.92 -4.39 -1.90
N GLU A 166 -3.64 -4.71 -2.00
CA GLU A 166 -2.56 -3.98 -1.31
C GLU A 166 -2.49 -2.51 -1.75
N SER A 167 -2.55 -2.27 -3.07
CA SER A 167 -2.53 -0.91 -3.63
C SER A 167 -3.73 -0.09 -3.17
N THR A 168 -4.92 -0.71 -3.12
CA THR A 168 -6.15 -0.07 -2.61
C THR A 168 -6.01 0.29 -1.14
N ALA A 169 -5.52 -0.64 -0.30
CA ALA A 169 -5.29 -0.39 1.12
C ALA A 169 -4.25 0.71 1.35
N SER A 170 -3.19 0.75 0.54
CA SER A 170 -2.20 1.82 0.57
C SER A 170 -2.80 3.18 0.21
N ASN A 171 -3.64 3.23 -0.84
CA ASN A 171 -4.32 4.46 -1.24
C ASN A 171 -5.23 5.01 -0.14
N GLU A 172 -6.00 4.15 0.53
CA GLU A 172 -6.86 4.55 1.65
C GLU A 172 -6.06 5.06 2.87
N ARG A 173 -4.90 4.46 3.16
CA ARG A 173 -3.97 4.99 4.18
C ARG A 173 -3.46 6.38 3.80
N LEU A 174 -2.99 6.57 2.56
CA LEU A 174 -2.50 7.85 2.07
C LEU A 174 -3.58 8.93 2.07
N ARG A 175 -4.82 8.59 1.70
CA ARG A 175 -5.97 9.52 1.79
C ARG A 175 -6.23 9.96 3.23
N THR A 176 -6.18 9.02 4.17
CA THR A 176 -6.36 9.31 5.60
C THR A 176 -5.25 10.19 6.14
N GLU A 177 -3.99 9.90 5.80
CA GLU A 177 -2.84 10.73 6.18
C GLU A 177 -2.90 12.13 5.57
N LEU A 178 -3.31 12.24 4.32
CA LEU A 178 -3.49 13.53 3.64
C LEU A 178 -4.56 14.37 4.35
N ALA A 179 -5.73 13.80 4.66
CA ALA A 179 -6.78 14.49 5.40
C ALA A 179 -6.29 14.94 6.79
N LYS A 180 -5.52 14.10 7.49
CA LYS A 180 -4.90 14.48 8.79
C LYS A 180 -3.92 15.65 8.63
N ASN A 181 -3.08 15.62 7.60
CA ASN A 181 -2.12 16.68 7.32
C ASN A 181 -2.82 17.99 6.92
N GLU A 182 -3.91 17.94 6.16
CA GLU A 182 -4.73 19.11 5.83
C GLU A 182 -5.35 19.74 7.08
N LEU A 183 -5.89 18.94 8.00
CA LEU A 183 -6.40 19.43 9.28
C LEU A 183 -5.31 20.09 10.13
N LEU A 184 -4.12 19.48 10.20
CA LEU A 184 -2.98 20.07 10.91
C LEU A 184 -2.52 21.38 10.27
N LEU A 185 -2.53 21.45 8.93
CA LEU A 185 -2.19 22.66 8.20
C LEU A 185 -3.20 23.78 8.48
N GLU A 186 -4.50 23.48 8.49
CA GLU A 186 -5.54 24.46 8.79
C GLU A 186 -5.44 24.96 10.24
N SER A 187 -5.24 24.05 11.19
CA SER A 187 -5.00 24.40 12.59
C SER A 187 -3.77 25.32 12.75
N ASN A 188 -2.69 25.03 12.04
CA ASN A 188 -1.49 25.88 12.04
C ASN A 188 -1.76 27.26 11.44
N LYS A 189 -2.57 27.36 10.36
CA LYS A 189 -2.96 28.66 9.79
C LYS A 189 -3.75 29.50 10.80
N GLU A 190 -4.71 28.88 11.48
CA GLU A 190 -5.49 29.55 12.53
C GLU A 190 -4.60 30.05 13.67
N LEU A 191 -3.65 29.21 14.12
CA LEU A 191 -2.70 29.58 15.16
C LEU A 191 -1.82 30.76 14.72
N VAL A 192 -1.26 30.71 13.51
CA VAL A 192 -0.45 31.81 12.95
C VAL A 192 -1.28 33.10 12.83
N ALA A 193 -2.53 33.02 12.37
CA ALA A 193 -3.43 34.16 12.29
C ALA A 193 -3.69 34.76 13.68
N SER A 194 -3.99 33.93 14.68
CA SER A 194 -4.19 34.34 16.07
C SER A 194 -2.94 35.01 16.66
N THR A 195 -1.76 34.41 16.51
CA THR A 195 -0.50 34.99 16.98
C THR A 195 -0.16 36.30 16.27
N LYS A 196 -0.51 36.44 14.99
CA LYS A 196 -0.32 37.69 14.25
C LYS A 196 -1.24 38.80 14.80
N THR A 197 -2.50 38.49 15.07
CA THR A 197 -3.45 39.43 15.69
C THR A 197 -2.96 39.84 17.08
N GLN A 198 -2.55 38.90 17.92
CA GLN A 198 -1.98 39.18 19.24
C GLN A 198 -0.73 40.06 19.16
N ASN A 199 0.17 39.82 18.20
CA ASN A 199 1.34 40.68 18.00
C ASN A 199 0.97 42.11 17.61
N ILE A 200 -0.07 42.28 16.78
CA ILE A 200 -0.58 43.61 16.41
C ILE A 200 -1.12 44.32 17.65
N GLU A 201 -1.95 43.64 18.45
CA GLU A 201 -2.51 44.18 19.68
C GLU A 201 -1.42 44.56 20.69
N LEU A 202 -0.44 43.70 20.93
CA LEU A 202 0.68 43.98 21.83
C LEU A 202 1.51 45.16 21.34
N ASN A 203 1.75 45.26 20.03
CA ASN A 203 2.52 46.38 19.47
C ASN A 203 1.75 47.71 19.59
N ASP A 204 0.43 47.69 19.44
CA ASP A 204 -0.39 48.88 19.68
C ASP A 204 -0.45 49.26 21.16
N GLN A 205 -0.50 48.29 22.07
CA GLN A 205 -0.36 48.54 23.51
C GLN A 205 1.01 49.16 23.84
N ILE A 206 2.11 48.65 23.26
CA ILE A 206 3.45 49.23 23.43
C ILE A 206 3.49 50.68 22.93
N LYS A 207 2.87 50.99 21.79
CA LYS A 207 2.78 52.38 21.30
C LYS A 207 2.02 53.28 22.26
N GLN A 208 0.87 52.82 22.78
CA GLN A 208 0.07 53.57 23.75
C GLN A 208 0.87 53.85 25.03
N LEU A 209 1.49 52.82 25.60
CA LEU A 209 2.35 52.97 26.78
C LEU A 209 3.52 53.92 26.53
N ASN A 210 4.16 53.86 25.36
CA ASN A 210 5.21 54.81 25.01
C ASN A 210 4.71 56.25 24.94
N VAL A 211 3.50 56.50 24.42
CA VAL A 211 2.87 57.83 24.44
C VAL A 211 2.65 58.30 25.86
N GLU A 212 2.10 57.45 26.73
CA GLU A 212 1.90 57.76 28.15
C GLU A 212 3.22 58.06 28.88
N VAL A 213 4.26 57.28 28.63
CA VAL A 213 5.61 57.51 29.18
C VAL A 213 6.15 58.87 28.76
N VAL A 214 6.04 59.23 27.48
CA VAL A 214 6.48 60.54 26.98
C VAL A 214 5.70 61.68 27.64
N GLU A 215 4.40 61.53 27.82
CA GLU A 215 3.56 62.52 28.48
C GLU A 215 3.90 62.68 29.97
N LEU A 216 4.09 61.57 30.68
CA LEU A 216 4.55 61.56 32.07
C LEU A 216 5.94 62.19 32.20
N SER A 217 6.89 61.89 31.30
CA SER A 217 8.20 62.53 31.28
C SER A 217 8.10 64.04 31.10
N LYS A 218 7.25 64.54 30.18
CA LYS A 218 7.01 65.98 30.03
C LYS A 218 6.45 66.61 31.30
N ASN A 219 5.51 65.93 31.96
CA ASN A 219 4.93 66.40 33.20
C ASN A 219 5.97 66.46 34.33
N ILE A 220 6.85 65.44 34.42
CA ILE A 220 7.97 65.43 35.37
C ILE A 220 8.87 66.64 35.13
N THR A 221 9.35 66.87 33.90
CA THR A 221 10.22 68.02 33.60
C THR A 221 9.54 69.36 33.92
N ARG A 222 8.23 69.47 33.66
CA ARG A 222 7.45 70.67 34.04
C ARG A 222 7.42 70.85 35.56
N LEU A 223 7.17 69.79 36.31
CA LEU A 223 7.15 69.83 37.77
C LEU A 223 8.53 70.13 38.35
N GLU A 224 9.59 69.54 37.79
CA GLU A 224 10.99 69.80 38.16
C GLU A 224 11.34 71.29 37.96
N SER A 225 11.03 71.87 36.79
CA SER A 225 11.27 73.30 36.54
C SER A 225 10.48 74.21 37.50
N SER A 226 9.24 73.85 37.82
CA SER A 226 8.44 74.59 38.81
C SER A 226 8.97 74.43 40.23
N GLN A 227 9.56 73.28 40.56
CA GLN A 227 10.19 73.05 41.85
C GLN A 227 11.47 73.88 41.98
N GLU A 228 12.29 73.92 40.93
CA GLU A 228 13.50 74.74 40.87
C GLU A 228 13.17 76.23 41.05
N SER A 229 12.17 76.76 40.32
CA SER A 229 11.75 78.16 40.48
C SER A 229 11.23 78.47 41.89
N LYS A 230 10.52 77.53 42.52
CA LYS A 230 10.07 77.67 43.92
C LYS A 230 11.24 77.61 44.89
N GLN A 231 12.26 76.81 44.61
CA GLN A 231 13.47 76.73 45.41
C GLN A 231 14.26 78.04 45.36
N GLU A 232 14.39 78.65 44.18
CA GLU A 232 14.99 79.99 44.00
C GLU A 232 14.24 81.06 44.81
N LEU A 233 12.90 81.07 44.73
CA LEU A 233 12.07 81.99 45.50
C LEU A 233 12.25 81.81 47.02
N ILE A 234 12.38 80.56 47.50
CA ILE A 234 12.65 80.29 48.91
C ILE A 234 14.01 80.85 49.33
N GLU A 235 15.05 80.69 48.52
CA GLU A 235 16.37 81.26 48.82
C GLU A 235 16.35 82.79 48.79
N GLU A 236 15.63 83.41 47.86
CA GLU A 236 15.43 84.87 47.82
C GLU A 236 14.70 85.37 49.07
N LEU A 237 13.62 84.69 49.47
CA LEU A 237 12.88 85.00 50.70
C LEU A 237 13.74 84.82 51.96
N LYS A 238 14.59 83.80 52.02
CA LYS A 238 15.56 83.62 53.12
C LYS A 238 16.56 84.77 53.17
N ALA A 239 17.11 85.18 52.02
CA ALA A 239 18.06 86.30 51.94
C ALA A 239 17.40 87.62 52.38
N SER A 240 16.18 87.89 51.89
CA SER A 240 15.39 89.05 52.32
C SER A 240 15.08 89.03 53.82
N LYS A 241 14.71 87.86 54.38
CA LYS A 241 14.50 87.69 55.81
C LYS A 241 15.76 88.02 56.62
N LEU A 242 16.92 87.52 56.20
CA LEU A 242 18.22 87.81 56.81
C LEU A 242 18.53 89.31 56.79
N SER A 243 18.39 89.96 55.64
CA SER A 243 18.60 91.40 55.50
C SER A 243 17.66 92.21 56.39
N THR A 244 16.38 91.84 56.45
CA THR A 244 15.39 92.48 57.34
C THR A 244 15.74 92.25 58.82
N GLN A 245 16.25 91.07 59.16
CA GLN A 245 16.69 90.74 60.51
C GLN A 245 17.92 91.56 60.92
N GLU A 246 18.89 91.74 60.02
CA GLU A 246 20.05 92.63 60.22
C GLU A 246 19.61 94.09 60.39
N GLN A 247 18.69 94.57 59.56
CA GLN A 247 18.11 95.90 59.70
C GLN A 247 17.41 96.08 61.05
N ASN A 248 16.62 95.09 61.49
CA ASN A 248 15.97 95.14 62.80
C ASN A 248 16.99 95.13 63.94
N GLN A 249 18.06 94.33 63.86
CA GLN A 249 19.15 94.35 64.85
C GLN A 249 19.84 95.70 64.91
N GLN A 250 20.06 96.34 63.76
CA GLN A 250 20.63 97.68 63.69
C GLN A 250 19.68 98.72 64.30
N LEU A 251 18.38 98.69 63.95
CA LEU A 251 17.38 99.57 64.55
C LEU A 251 17.27 99.38 66.07
N ASP A 252 17.34 98.14 66.57
CA ASP A 252 17.36 97.86 68.01
C ASP A 252 18.61 98.44 68.69
N LYS A 253 19.76 98.38 68.03
CA LYS A 253 21.00 99.00 68.51
C LYS A 253 20.86 100.52 68.55
N ASP A 254 20.39 101.14 67.46
CA ASP A 254 20.16 102.57 67.36
C ASP A 254 19.14 103.03 68.43
N LEU A 255 18.09 102.24 68.68
CA LEU A 255 17.11 102.50 69.74
C LEU A 255 17.76 102.48 71.14
N ARG A 256 18.64 101.52 71.43
CA ARG A 256 19.37 101.45 72.70
C ARG A 256 20.31 102.64 72.87
N GLU A 257 21.02 103.04 71.83
CA GLU A 257 21.90 104.21 71.82
C GLU A 257 21.08 105.47 72.10
N ALA A 258 19.98 105.68 71.37
CA ALA A 258 19.06 106.81 71.61
C ALA A 258 18.43 106.80 73.01
N GLN A 259 18.09 105.63 73.55
CA GLN A 259 17.61 105.50 74.93
C GLN A 259 18.68 105.86 75.96
N GLN A 260 19.93 105.45 75.74
CA GLN A 260 21.06 105.78 76.59
C GLN A 260 21.35 107.29 76.56
N GLU A 261 21.36 107.89 75.37
CA GLU A 261 21.46 109.35 75.19
C GLU A 261 20.31 110.09 75.87
N ARG A 262 19.07 109.60 75.74
CA ARG A 262 17.92 110.17 76.45
C ARG A 262 18.10 110.10 77.96
N ASN A 263 18.62 109.00 78.49
CA ASN A 263 18.86 108.85 79.94
C ASN A 263 19.99 109.77 80.43
N THR A 264 21.08 109.95 79.68
CA THR A 264 22.15 110.91 80.02
C THR A 264 21.66 112.36 79.93
N LEU A 265 20.85 112.69 78.91
CA LEU A 265 20.17 113.98 78.82
C LEU A 265 19.20 114.21 79.99
N GLN A 266 18.48 113.16 80.42
CA GLN A 266 17.58 113.25 81.56
C GLN A 266 18.34 113.41 82.89
N ALA A 267 19.49 112.76 83.05
CA ALA A 267 20.37 112.94 84.20
C ALA A 267 20.94 114.38 84.25
N SER A 268 21.48 114.88 83.13
CA SER A 268 21.97 116.25 83.05
C SER A 268 20.86 117.30 83.25
N LEU A 269 19.63 117.04 82.78
CA LEU A 269 18.46 117.87 83.09
C LEU A 269 18.14 117.85 84.60
N SER A 270 18.24 116.70 85.25
CA SER A 270 18.05 116.56 86.70
C SER A 270 19.12 117.34 87.48
N ASP A 271 20.38 117.24 87.08
CA ASP A 271 21.50 117.99 87.68
C ASP A 271 21.34 119.50 87.49
N ALA A 272 20.90 119.93 86.30
CA ALA A 272 20.57 121.33 86.02
C ALA A 272 19.39 121.81 86.89
N LYS A 273 18.35 120.99 87.07
CA LYS A 273 17.24 121.29 88.00
C LYS A 273 17.71 121.39 89.45
N ALA A 274 18.58 120.49 89.90
CA ALA A 274 19.14 120.53 91.24
C ALA A 274 19.97 121.80 91.46
N SER A 275 20.81 122.16 90.49
CA SER A 275 21.62 123.38 90.49
C SER A 275 20.76 124.64 90.48
N LEU A 276 19.66 124.65 89.71
CA LEU A 276 18.68 125.73 89.71
C LEU A 276 18.03 125.86 91.09
N SER A 277 17.61 124.76 91.71
CA SER A 277 17.07 124.75 93.08
C SER A 277 18.06 125.34 94.08
N THR A 278 19.33 124.93 94.04
CA THR A 278 20.39 125.46 94.92
C THR A 278 20.63 126.95 94.69
N ASN A 279 20.63 127.41 93.43
CA ASN A 279 20.78 128.83 93.11
C ASN A 279 19.55 129.65 93.53
N THR A 280 18.34 129.12 93.42
CA THR A 280 17.13 129.75 93.95
C THR A 280 17.22 129.89 95.47
N GLN A 281 17.67 128.85 96.17
CA GLN A 281 17.87 128.87 97.62
C GLN A 281 18.92 129.90 98.04
N ARG A 282 20.02 130.02 97.29
CA ARG A 282 21.04 131.07 97.50
C ARG A 282 20.48 132.48 97.25
N LEU A 283 19.62 132.63 96.25
CA LEU A 283 18.95 133.90 95.96
C LEU A 283 18.02 134.31 97.09
N GLU A 284 17.24 133.38 97.64
CA GLU A 284 16.38 133.60 98.82
C GLU A 284 17.21 134.03 100.04
N GLN A 285 18.38 133.41 100.24
CA GLN A 285 19.31 133.75 101.32
C GLN A 285 19.91 135.16 101.16
N ALA A 286 20.34 135.51 99.95
CA ALA A 286 20.79 136.88 99.64
C ALA A 286 19.65 137.91 99.80
N GLN A 287 18.41 137.53 99.49
CA GLN A 287 17.24 138.36 99.73
C GLN A 287 17.02 138.63 101.22
N SER A 288 17.23 137.65 102.11
CA SER A 288 17.11 137.88 103.56
C SER A 288 18.22 138.80 104.08
N GLU A 289 19.46 138.64 103.59
CA GLU A 289 20.58 139.54 103.94
C GLU A 289 20.33 141.00 103.50
N VAL A 290 19.73 141.22 102.33
CA VAL A 290 19.35 142.56 101.87
C VAL A 290 18.26 143.18 102.76
N VAL A 291 17.32 142.37 103.25
CA VAL A 291 16.30 142.84 104.20
C VAL A 291 16.96 143.25 105.53
N GLU A 292 17.91 142.47 106.04
CA GLU A 292 18.67 142.79 107.26
C GLU A 292 19.52 144.06 107.12
N LEU A 293 20.20 144.23 105.98
CA LEU A 293 20.96 145.45 105.69
C LEU A 293 20.06 146.69 105.61
N LYS A 294 18.86 146.56 105.03
CA LYS A 294 17.86 147.64 105.02
C LYS A 294 17.41 148.04 106.43
N THR A 295 17.25 147.10 107.34
CA THR A 295 16.92 147.39 108.75
C THR A 295 18.06 148.11 109.48
N ASN A 296 19.32 147.72 109.24
CA ASN A 296 20.49 148.38 109.82
C ASN A 296 20.66 149.83 109.33
N VAL A 297 20.45 150.07 108.02
CA VAL A 297 20.49 151.45 107.46
C VAL A 297 19.44 152.34 108.11
N LYS A 298 18.24 151.81 108.40
CA LYS A 298 17.18 152.56 109.08
C LYS A 298 17.58 153.01 110.48
N GLN A 299 18.28 152.16 111.24
CA GLN A 299 18.75 152.49 112.59
C GLN A 299 19.86 153.55 112.60
N TYR A 300 20.75 153.55 111.59
CA TYR A 300 21.78 154.60 111.47
C TYR A 300 21.21 155.97 111.11
N ILE A 301 20.09 156.03 110.39
CA ILE A 301 19.42 157.29 110.06
C ILE A 301 18.76 157.93 111.30
N GLU A 302 18.24 157.12 112.23
CA GLU A 302 17.61 157.62 113.45
C GLU A 302 18.62 158.20 114.45
N THR A 303 19.81 157.61 114.55
CA THR A 303 20.88 158.11 115.42
C THR A 303 21.46 159.45 114.96
N LEU A 304 21.61 159.66 113.65
CA LEU A 304 22.10 160.94 113.10
C LEU A 304 21.16 162.12 113.40
N ARG A 305 19.83 161.93 113.36
CA ARG A 305 18.85 162.97 113.71
C ARG A 305 18.92 163.44 115.16
N HIS A 306 19.34 162.56 116.07
CA HIS A 306 19.42 162.90 117.49
C HIS A 306 20.61 163.84 117.79
N TYR A 307 21.73 163.68 117.08
CA TYR A 307 22.91 164.52 117.25
C TYR A 307 22.76 165.94 116.68
N GLU A 308 21.95 166.13 115.62
CA GLU A 308 21.68 167.46 115.05
C GLU A 308 20.84 168.37 115.96
N GLY A 309 20.01 167.80 116.85
CA GLY A 309 19.13 168.58 117.73
C GLY A 309 19.82 169.26 118.92
N LEU A 310 20.94 168.71 119.40
CA LEU A 310 21.63 169.17 120.60
C LEU A 310 22.56 170.38 120.35
N LEU A 311 23.01 170.59 119.10
CA LEU A 311 23.93 171.67 118.72
C LEU A 311 23.27 173.05 118.49
N SER A 312 21.93 173.15 118.47
CA SER A 312 21.23 174.42 118.13
C SER A 312 20.81 175.30 119.32
N LYS A 313 21.06 174.90 120.58
CA LYS A 313 20.64 175.67 121.77
C LYS A 313 21.72 176.53 122.44
N GLU A 314 22.93 176.62 121.90
CA GLU A 314 24.07 177.32 122.52
C GLU A 314 24.38 178.73 121.96
N SER A 315 23.53 179.33 121.13
CA SER A 315 23.74 180.71 120.65
C SER A 315 22.43 181.48 120.43
N ASN A 316 22.05 182.34 121.39
CA ASN A 316 21.39 183.66 121.21
C ASN A 316 20.58 184.11 122.45
N SER A 317 21.24 184.80 123.41
CA SER A 317 20.75 186.06 124.02
C SER A 317 21.82 186.70 124.93
N ALA A 318 22.69 187.51 124.32
CA ALA A 318 23.31 188.68 124.93
C ALA A 318 23.26 189.80 123.87
N ASP A 319 22.08 190.39 123.75
CA ASP A 319 21.78 191.82 123.66
C ASP A 319 20.26 192.02 123.78
#